data_AF-S4NKB8-F1
#
_entry.id   AF-S4NKB8-F1
#
_cell.length_a   1.000
_cell.length_b   1.000
_cell.length_c   1.000
_cell.angle_alpha   90.00
_cell.angle_beta   90.00
_cell.angle_gamma   90.00
#
_symmetry.space_group_name_H-M   'P 1'
#
loop_
_entity.id
_entity.type
_entity.pdbx_description
1 polymer ?
#
loop_
_entity_poly.entity_id
_entity_poly.type
_entity_poly.pdbx_seq_one_letter_code
_entity_poly.pdbx_strand_id
1 'polypeptide(L)'
;MIAYSKRKGSNTVLVVANLDPHHTQEATVSLDMPQLGLDWHESVPVRDELTGETYHWGRANYVRLEPGHRPAHVFSVLRPSTPQIGGSPTT
;
A
#
# COMPACT_ATOMS: atom_id res chain seq x y z
N MET A 1 3.83 16.23 -3.75
CA MET A 1 3.67 14.77 -3.60
C MET A 1 2.30 14.36 -4.10
N ILE A 2 2.18 13.18 -4.70
CA ILE A 2 0.91 12.59 -5.13
C ILE A 2 0.77 11.18 -4.55
N ALA A 3 -0.46 10.79 -4.21
CA ALA A 3 -0.80 9.42 -3.81
C ALA A 3 -2.01 8.94 -4.61
N TYR A 4 -1.98 7.70 -5.09
CA TYR A 4 -3.09 7.08 -5.81
C TYR A 4 -3.07 5.56 -5.65
N SER A 5 -4.21 4.91 -5.84
CA SER A 5 -4.33 3.45 -5.78
C SER A 5 -4.99 2.88 -7.03
N LYS A 6 -4.69 1.61 -7.31
CA LYS A 6 -5.35 0.82 -8.35
C LYS A 6 -5.68 -0.56 -7.80
N ARG A 7 -6.84 -1.09 -8.18
CA ARG A 7 -7.31 -2.40 -7.73
C ARG A 7 -7.76 -3.26 -8.89
N LYS A 8 -7.43 -4.55 -8.84
CA LYS A 8 -7.95 -5.59 -9.74
C LYS A 8 -8.23 -6.86 -8.92
N GLY A 9 -9.51 -7.16 -8.70
CA GLY A 9 -9.93 -8.27 -7.84
C GLY A 9 -9.44 -8.10 -6.39
N SER A 10 -8.65 -9.05 -5.91
CA SER A 10 -8.04 -9.03 -4.57
C SER A 10 -6.71 -8.27 -4.51
N ASN A 11 -6.11 -7.90 -5.66
CA ASN A 11 -4.85 -7.18 -5.70
C ASN A 11 -5.08 -5.66 -5.64
N THR A 12 -4.40 -4.99 -4.70
CA THR A 12 -4.41 -3.54 -4.55
C THR A 12 -2.98 -3.03 -4.53
N VAL A 13 -2.70 -2.04 -5.39
CA VAL A 13 -1.44 -1.30 -5.42
C VAL A 13 -1.69 0.14 -5.00
N LEU A 14 -0.85 0.67 -4.12
CA LEU A 14 -0.86 2.05 -3.64
C LEU A 14 0.48 2.70 -3.95
N VAL A 15 0.47 3.81 -4.67
CA VAL A 15 1.67 4.53 -5.06
C VAL A 15 1.68 5.89 -4.38
N VAL A 16 2.84 6.25 -3.83
CA VAL A 16 3.11 7.60 -3.31
C VAL A 16 4.40 8.09 -3.94
N ALA A 17 4.33 9.22 -4.65
CA ALA A 17 5.47 9.74 -5.40
C ALA A 17 5.76 11.20 -5.03
N ASN A 18 7.03 11.49 -4.78
CA ASN A 18 7.54 12.84 -4.75
C ASN A 18 7.68 13.35 -6.20
N LEU A 19 7.07 14.50 -6.49
CA LEU A 19 7.12 15.13 -7.81
C LEU A 19 8.17 16.26 -7.87
N ASP A 20 8.78 16.59 -6.73
CA ASP A 20 9.96 17.47 -6.68
C ASP A 20 11.20 16.60 -6.91
N PRO A 21 11.92 16.78 -8.03
CA PRO A 21 13.10 15.97 -8.35
C PRO A 21 14.37 16.40 -7.60
N HIS A 22 14.32 17.48 -6.82
CA HIS A 22 15.51 18.08 -6.20
C HIS A 22 15.47 18.03 -4.67
N HIS A 23 14.29 18.12 -4.06
CA HIS A 23 14.17 18.21 -2.61
C HIS A 23 13.44 17.02 -2.00
N THR A 24 13.91 16.59 -0.83
CA THR A 24 13.19 15.68 0.05
C THR A 24 11.85 16.28 0.44
N GLN A 25 10.79 15.47 0.31
CA GLN A 25 9.44 15.86 0.72
C GLN A 25 8.92 14.87 1.76
N GLU A 26 8.19 15.40 2.74
CA GLU A 26 7.49 14.63 3.74
C GLU A 26 6.02 15.05 3.81
N ALA A 27 5.13 14.10 4.08
CA ALA A 27 3.75 14.42 4.44
C ALA A 27 3.05 13.25 5.13
N THR A 28 1.81 13.50 5.57
CA THR A 28 0.89 12.46 6.00
C THR A 28 -0.05 12.10 4.85
N VAL A 29 0.04 10.86 4.36
CA VAL A 29 -0.88 10.31 3.37
C VAL A 29 -2.15 9.84 4.08
N SER A 30 -3.27 10.50 3.79
CA SER A 30 -4.60 10.08 4.25
C SER A 30 -5.23 9.15 3.20
N LEU A 31 -5.55 7.92 3.58
CA LEU A 31 -6.14 6.91 2.69
C LEU A 31 -7.65 6.86 2.83
N ASP A 32 -8.33 6.72 1.69
CA ASP A 32 -9.71 6.23 1.64
C ASP A 32 -9.68 4.70 1.80
N MET A 33 -9.81 4.23 3.04
CA MET A 33 -9.70 2.80 3.38
C MET A 33 -10.77 1.95 2.66
N PRO A 34 -12.05 2.35 2.61
CA PRO A 34 -13.06 1.62 1.83
C PRO A 34 -12.73 1.47 0.36
N GLN A 35 -12.14 2.49 -0.29
CA GLN A 35 -11.72 2.38 -1.69
C GLN A 35 -10.60 1.34 -1.89
N LEU A 36 -9.81 1.07 -0.86
CA LEU A 36 -8.82 -0.02 -0.82
C LEU A 36 -9.45 -1.39 -0.46
N GLY A 37 -10.75 -1.42 -0.13
CA GLY A 37 -11.47 -2.61 0.31
C GLY A 37 -11.15 -3.01 1.75
N LEU A 38 -10.92 -2.03 2.62
CA LEU A 38 -10.56 -2.18 4.03
C LEU A 38 -11.52 -1.33 4.89
N ASP A 39 -11.76 -1.71 6.14
CA ASP A 39 -12.48 -0.87 7.09
C ASP A 39 -11.65 0.34 7.53
N TRP A 40 -12.33 1.44 7.90
CA TRP A 40 -11.69 2.71 8.29
C TRP A 40 -10.67 2.61 9.43
N HIS A 41 -10.81 1.61 10.29
CA HIS A 41 -9.98 1.39 11.47
C HIS A 41 -8.92 0.30 11.26
N GLU A 42 -8.88 -0.33 10.08
CA GLU A 42 -7.89 -1.36 9.78
C GLU A 42 -6.48 -0.76 9.67
N SER A 43 -5.51 -1.58 10.06
CA SER A 43 -4.10 -1.38 9.73
C SER A 43 -3.60 -2.64 9.05
N VAL A 44 -3.13 -2.50 7.82
CA VAL A 44 -2.74 -3.64 6.98
C VAL A 44 -1.26 -3.63 6.68
N PRO A 45 -0.62 -4.80 6.57
CA PRO A 45 0.74 -4.87 6.07
C PRO A 45 0.77 -4.48 4.59
N VAL A 46 1.70 -3.62 4.22
CA VAL A 46 1.98 -3.22 2.85
C VAL A 46 3.46 -3.45 2.57
N ARG A 47 3.78 -4.00 1.40
CA ARG A 47 5.16 -4.20 0.97
C ARG A 47 5.52 -3.20 -0.11
N ASP A 48 6.60 -2.45 0.07
CA ASP A 48 7.15 -1.62 -1.00
C ASP A 48 7.88 -2.52 -2.00
N GLU A 49 7.40 -2.57 -3.23
CA GLU A 49 8.01 -3.39 -4.28
C GLU A 49 9.34 -2.79 -4.79
N LEU A 50 9.64 -1.52 -4.49
CA LEU A 50 10.91 -0.90 -4.86
C LEU A 50 12.06 -1.27 -3.92
N THR A 51 11.77 -1.47 -2.63
CA THR A 51 12.79 -1.74 -1.60
C THR A 51 12.66 -3.12 -0.96
N GLY A 52 11.50 -3.76 -1.07
CA GLY A 52 11.14 -5.00 -0.37
C GLY A 52 10.71 -4.80 1.08
N GLU A 53 10.80 -3.57 1.62
CA GLU A 53 10.43 -3.26 2.99
C GLU A 53 8.93 -3.43 3.22
N THR A 54 8.55 -3.84 4.43
CA THR A 54 7.14 -3.99 4.82
C THR A 54 6.80 -3.00 5.93
N TYR A 55 5.65 -2.36 5.80
CA TYR A 55 5.12 -1.39 6.75
C TYR A 55 3.69 -1.78 7.15
N HIS A 56 3.21 -1.25 8.28
CA HIS A 56 1.80 -1.32 8.65
C HIS A 56 1.14 0.03 8.36
N TRP A 57 0.20 0.04 7.42
CA TRP A 57 -0.48 1.25 6.98
C TRP A 57 -1.94 1.25 7.42
N GLY A 58 -2.36 2.34 8.04
CA GLY A 58 -3.75 2.63 8.38
C GLY A 58 -4.28 3.81 7.58
N ARG A 59 -5.27 4.52 8.13
CA ARG A 59 -5.87 5.69 7.49
C ARG A 59 -4.90 6.86 7.28
N ALA A 60 -3.92 7.07 8.16
CA ALA A 60 -3.00 8.20 8.09
C ALA A 60 -1.56 7.72 8.30
N ASN A 61 -0.70 7.94 7.30
CA ASN A 61 0.66 7.38 7.28
C ASN A 61 1.69 8.46 6.97
N TYR A 62 2.72 8.57 7.81
CA TYR A 62 3.84 9.46 7.53
C TYR A 62 4.74 8.86 6.44
N VAL A 63 5.16 9.68 5.49
CA VAL A 63 6.10 9.33 4.43
C VAL A 63 7.16 10.39 4.29
N ARG A 64 8.39 9.97 3.99
CA ARG A 64 9.53 10.83 3.64
C ARG A 64 10.26 10.25 2.44
N LEU A 65 10.26 11.01 1.35
CA LEU A 65 10.77 10.61 0.04
C LEU A 65 11.91 11.54 -0.38
N GLU A 66 13.07 10.96 -0.63
CA GLU A 66 14.30 11.66 -1.00
C GLU A 66 14.63 11.37 -2.47
N PRO A 67 14.65 12.38 -3.35
CA PRO A 67 15.03 12.20 -4.74
C PRO A 67 16.43 11.57 -4.88
N GLY A 68 16.61 10.68 -5.86
CA GLY A 68 17.87 9.96 -6.08
C GLY A 68 18.07 8.71 -5.21
N HIS A 69 17.44 8.63 -4.03
CA HIS A 69 17.48 7.45 -3.18
C HIS A 69 16.15 6.70 -3.16
N ARG A 70 15.06 7.39 -2.83
CA ARG A 70 13.70 6.83 -2.78
C ARG A 70 12.68 7.89 -3.25
N PRO A 71 12.50 8.06 -4.57
CA PRO A 71 11.62 9.08 -5.12
C PRO A 71 10.14 8.72 -4.97
N ALA A 72 9.82 7.45 -4.76
CA ALA A 72 8.46 6.94 -4.60
C ALA A 72 8.44 5.69 -3.71
N HIS A 73 7.24 5.34 -3.26
CA HIS A 73 6.89 4.02 -2.76
C HIS A 73 5.86 3.39 -3.70
N VAL A 74 6.01 2.10 -3.99
CA VAL A 74 5.03 1.31 -4.76
C VAL A 74 4.60 0.13 -3.91
N PHE A 75 3.51 0.31 -3.18
CA PHE A 75 3.03 -0.66 -2.21
C PHE A 75 2.09 -1.69 -2.82
N SER A 76 2.33 -2.97 -2.54
CA SER A 76 1.32 -4.02 -2.61
C SER A 76 0.66 -4.18 -1.24
N VAL A 77 -0.68 -4.15 -1.19
CA VAL A 77 -1.41 -4.45 0.04
C VAL A 77 -1.40 -5.95 0.29
N LEU A 78 -0.82 -6.37 1.41
CA LEU A 78 -0.75 -7.77 1.80
C LEU A 78 -2.02 -8.12 2.56
N ARG A 79 -2.97 -8.77 1.87
CA ARG A 79 -4.13 -9.36 2.54
C ARG A 79 -3.79 -10.79 2.96
N PRO A 80 -4.23 -11.24 4.15
CA PRO A 80 -4.23 -12.66 4.45
C PRO A 80 -5.04 -13.36 3.35
N SER A 81 -4.40 -14.24 2.58
CA SER A 81 -5.16 -15.17 1.75
C SER A 81 -6.02 -15.98 2.70
N THR A 82 -7.34 -15.91 2.57
CA THR A 82 -8.23 -16.90 3.18
C THR A 82 -7.69 -18.25 2.72
N PRO A 83 -7.30 -19.17 3.63
CA PRO A 83 -6.85 -20.49 3.22
C PRO A 83 -7.96 -21.09 2.37
N GLN A 84 -7.64 -21.47 1.13
CA GLN A 84 -8.53 -22.28 0.33
C GLN A 84 -8.58 -23.65 1.02
N ILE A 85 -9.48 -23.81 1.99
CA ILE A 85 -9.77 -25.12 2.59
C ILE A 85 -10.43 -25.91 1.48
N GLY A 86 -9.62 -26.69 0.76
CA GLY A 86 -10.05 -27.64 -0.25
C GLY A 86 -10.86 -28.74 0.42
N GLY A 87 -12.17 -28.52 0.55
CA GLY A 87 -13.12 -29.59 0.78
C GLY A 87 -13.27 -30.38 -0.52
N SER A 88 -12.69 -31.58 -0.56
CA SER A 88 -12.95 -32.55 -1.63
C SER A 88 -14.44 -32.90 -1.63
N PRO A 89 -15.17 -32.82 -2.75
CA PRO A 89 -16.48 -33.43 -2.85
C PRO A 89 -16.29 -34.94 -2.97
N THR A 90 -16.60 -35.67 -1.90
CA THR A 90 -16.94 -37.09 -2.00
C THR A 90 -18.26 -37.21 -2.74
N THR A 91 -18.24 -37.84 -3.91
CA THR A 91 -19.37 -38.61 -4.44
C THR A 91 -18.80 -39.86 -5.09
#